data_AF-A0A0F9JX82-F1
#
_entry.id   AF-A0A0F9JX82-F1
#
_cell.length_a   1.000
_cell.length_b   1.000
_cell.length_c   1.000
_cell.angle_alpha   90.00
_cell.angle_beta   90.00
_cell.angle_gamma   90.00
#
_symmetry.space_group_name_H-M   'P 1'
#
loop_
_entity.id
_entity.type
_entity.pdbx_description
1 polymer ?
#
loop_
_entity_poly.entity_id
_entity_poly.type
_entity_poly.pdbx_seq_one_letter_code
_entity_poly.pdbx_strand_id
1 'polypeptide(L)' 'MSIRECLDCRTHQEELSKEKIVKEIQAFLKNPEKYHVKYNTTTGFYKFELIK' A
#
# COMPACT_ATOMS: atom_id res chain seq x y z
N MET A 1 16.79 10.34 -21.23
CA MET A 1 15.63 10.30 -20.33
C MET A 1 15.26 11.72 -19.98
N SER A 2 14.17 12.21 -20.56
CA SER A 2 13.70 13.56 -20.29
C SER A 2 13.07 13.63 -18.89
N ILE A 3 13.17 14.78 -18.23
CA ILE A 3 12.57 15.02 -16.90
C ILE A 3 11.07 14.67 -16.87
N ARG A 4 10.36 14.79 -18.00
CA ARG A 4 8.94 14.43 -18.13
C ARG A 4 8.69 12.92 -17.98
N GLU A 5 9.51 12.09 -18.61
CA GLU A 5 9.38 10.63 -18.50
C GLU A 5 9.55 10.15 -17.05
N CYS A 6 10.46 10.78 -16.27
CA CYS A 6 10.61 10.47 -14.85
C CYS A 6 9.42 10.92 -13.99
N LEU A 7 8.79 12.05 -14.31
CA LEU A 7 7.62 12.54 -13.58
C LEU A 7 6.39 11.65 -13.82
N ASP A 8 6.18 11.20 -15.06
CA ASP A 8 5.11 10.25 -15.38
C ASP A 8 5.36 8.89 -14.73
N CYS A 9 6.61 8.39 -14.72
CA CYS A 9 6.95 7.15 -14.01
C CYS A 9 6.68 7.25 -12.49
N ARG A 10 7.02 8.38 -11.87
CA ARG A 10 6.81 8.60 -10.43
C ARG A 10 5.33 8.71 -10.08
N THR A 11 4.57 9.45 -10.90
CA THR A 11 3.11 9.61 -10.72
C THR A 11 2.40 8.27 -10.87
N HIS A 12 2.77 7.47 -11.88
CA HIS A 12 2.19 6.15 -12.09
C HIS A 12 2.55 5.15 -10.98
N GLN A 13 3.78 5.21 -10.45
CA GLN A 13 4.17 4.41 -9.28
C GLN A 13 3.37 4.78 -8.02
N GLU A 14 3.09 6.07 -7.82
CA GLU A 14 2.25 6.55 -6.72
C GLU A 14 0.79 6.07 -6.87
N GLU A 15 0.22 6.07 -8.08
CA GLU A 15 -1.13 5.52 -8.34
C GLU A 15 -1.22 4.01 -8.07
N LEU A 16 -0.26 3.24 -8.58
CA LEU A 16 -0.17 1.79 -8.31
C LEU A 16 -0.03 1.49 -6.81
N SER A 17 0.64 2.37 -6.06
CA SER A 17 0.78 2.24 -4.61
C SER A 17 -0.56 2.49 -3.88
N LYS A 18 -1.36 3.47 -4.34
CA LYS A 18 -2.67 3.80 -3.74
C LYS A 18 -3.67 2.67 -3.96
N GLU A 19 -3.78 2.15 -5.17
CA GLU A 19 -4.71 1.05 -5.47
C GLU A 19 -4.39 -0.20 -4.64
N LYS A 20 -3.10 -0.50 -4.47
CA LYS A 20 -2.65 -1.63 -3.66
C LYS A 20 -3.02 -1.46 -2.19
N ILE A 21 -2.80 -0.27 -1.62
CA ILE A 21 -3.20 0.05 -0.24
C ILE A 21 -4.72 -0.09 -0.06
N VAL A 22 -5.52 0.42 -1.00
CA VAL A 22 -6.98 0.32 -0.93
C VAL A 22 -7.43 -1.15 -0.96
N LYS A 23 -6.83 -1.99 -1.81
CA LYS A 23 -7.12 -3.43 -1.87
C LYS A 23 -6.78 -4.14 -0.55
N GLU A 24 -5.64 -3.82 0.05
CA GLU A 24 -5.23 -4.39 1.35
C GLU A 24 -6.22 -3.98 2.46
N ILE A 25 -6.64 -2.71 2.51
CA ILE A 25 -7.65 -2.24 3.46
C ILE A 25 -9.00 -2.93 3.24
N GLN A 26 -9.45 -3.08 1.99
CA GLN A 26 -10.70 -3.78 1.68
C GLN A 26 -10.65 -5.26 2.08
N ALA A 27 -9.52 -5.93 1.88
CA ALA A 27 -9.33 -7.32 2.30
C ALA A 27 -9.35 -7.45 3.83
N PHE A 28 -8.73 -6.50 4.55
CA PHE A 28 -8.79 -6.40 6.01
C PHE A 28 -10.23 -6.21 6.51
N LEU A 29 -10.97 -5.23 5.97
CA LEU A 29 -12.34 -4.94 6.40
C LEU A 29 -13.32 -6.11 6.21
N LYS A 30 -13.03 -7.03 5.30
CA LYS A 30 -13.85 -8.23 5.07
C LYS A 30 -13.68 -9.32 6.14
N ASN A 31 -12.49 -9.46 6.72
CA ASN A 31 -12.18 -10.49 7.72
C ASN A 31 -11.11 -9.97 8.70
N PRO A 32 -11.38 -8.93 9.51
CA PRO A 32 -10.36 -8.26 10.33
C PRO A 32 -9.69 -9.22 11.31
N GLU A 33 -10.39 -10.25 11.78
CA GLU A 33 -9.89 -11.28 12.68
C GLU A 33 -8.79 -12.17 12.09
N LYS A 34 -8.60 -12.15 10.76
CA LYS A 34 -7.52 -12.91 10.08
C LYS A 34 -6.23 -12.11 9.94
N TYR A 35 -6.20 -10.86 10.38
CA TYR A 35 -5.07 -9.97 10.17
C TYR A 35 -4.54 -9.38 11.47
N HIS A 36 -3.21 -9.30 11.54
CA HIS A 36 -2.46 -8.51 12.51
C HIS A 36 -2.01 -7.20 11.84
N VAL A 37 -2.35 -6.06 12.44
CA VAL A 37 -1.96 -4.74 11.94
C VAL A 37 -0.71 -4.27 12.66
N LYS A 38 0.37 -4.03 11.92
CA LYS A 38 1.65 -3.54 12.46
C LYS A 38 1.98 -2.16 11.91
N TYR A 39 2.31 -1.22 12.78
CA TYR A 39 2.83 0.07 12.35
C TYR A 39 4.26 -0.07 11.82
N ASN A 40 4.51 0.42 10.60
CA ASN A 40 5.85 0.48 10.02
C ASN A 40 6.44 1.88 10.24
N THR A 41 7.42 1.99 11.13
CA THR A 41 8.08 3.26 11.46
C THR A 41 8.92 3.83 10.32
N THR A 42 9.39 2.98 9.40
CA THR A 42 10.20 3.41 8.25
C THR A 42 9.35 4.10 7.18
N THR A 43 8.15 3.59 6.93
CA THR A 43 7.27 4.13 5.87
C THR A 43 6.18 5.04 6.41
N GLY A 44 5.89 5.01 7.72
CA GLY A 44 4.80 5.76 8.35
C GLY A 44 3.41 5.16 8.12
N PHE A 45 3.31 3.98 7.48
CA PHE A 45 2.05 3.32 7.16
C PHE A 45 1.80 2.07 8.03
N TYR A 46 0.53 1.69 8.18
CA TYR A 46 0.14 0.41 8.77
C TYR A 46 0.26 -0.72 7.74
N LYS A 47 0.84 -1.84 8.15
CA LYS A 47 0.96 -3.07 7.36
C LYS A 47 -0.02 -4.10 7.90
N PHE A 48 -0.78 -4.72 7.01
CA PHE A 48 -1.77 -5.76 7.32
C PHE A 48 -1.15 -7.13 7.01
N GLU A 49 -0.91 -7.95 8.03
CA GLU A 49 -0.30 -9.28 7.88
C GLU A 49 -1.30 -10.38 8.27
N LEU A 50 -1.41 -11.45 7.49
CA LEU A 50 -2.28 -12.58 7.82
C LEU A 50 -1.77 -13.33 9.06
N ILE A 51 -2.66 -13.65 9.98
CA ILE A 51 -2.39 -14.52 11.12
C ILE A 51 -2.29 -15.95 10.58
N LYS A 52 -1.17 -16.63 10.86
CA LYS A 52 -0.92 -18.03 10.46
C LYS A 52 -1.62 -19.03 11.37
#